data_AF-A0A6B3EJH7-F1
#
_entry.id   AF-A0A6B3EJH7-F1
#
_cell.length_a   1.000
_cell.length_b   1.000
_cell.length_c   1.000
_cell.angle_alpha   90.00
_cell.angle_beta   90.00
_cell.angle_gamma   90.00
#
_symmetry.space_group_name_H-M   'P 1'
#
loop_
_entity.id
_entity.type
_entity.pdbx_description
1 polymer ?
#
loop_
_entity_poly.entity_id
_entity_poly.type
_entity_poly.pdbx_seq_one_letter_code
_entity_poly.pdbx_strand_id
1 'polypeptide(L)'
;AGMHPDGRTARFPAIGKISGDWGGGGGLAEEALWFAARAEDGRGEPTALARELPAHFGLDSMYALIEAFHRGRLAYGRRHELNPVLFSTAAAGDA
;
A
#
# COMPACT_ATOMS: atom_id res chain seq x y z
N ALA A 1 -4.90 18.04 9.28
CA ALA A 1 -4.95 19.50 9.51
C ALA A 1 -4.55 19.78 10.95
N GLY A 2 -3.88 20.89 11.20
CA GLY A 2 -3.59 21.37 12.55
C GLY A 2 -4.56 22.50 12.90
N MET A 3 -4.94 22.59 14.17
CA MET A 3 -5.72 23.69 14.71
C MET A 3 -4.93 24.31 15.86
N HIS A 4 -4.72 25.62 15.76
CA HIS A 4 -4.13 26.40 16.83
C HIS A 4 -5.18 26.56 17.97
N PRO A 5 -4.77 26.67 19.25
CA PRO A 5 -5.70 26.83 20.36
C PRO A 5 -6.67 28.03 20.24
N ASP A 6 -6.32 29.04 19.45
CA ASP A 6 -7.19 30.19 19.14
C ASP A 6 -8.19 29.95 17.99
N GLY A 7 -8.29 28.71 17.49
CA GLY A 7 -9.23 28.30 16.46
C GLY A 7 -8.74 28.47 15.01
N ARG A 8 -7.56 29.07 14.78
CA ARG A 8 -7.00 29.14 13.42
C ARG A 8 -6.56 27.77 12.94
N THR A 9 -6.91 27.42 11.70
CA THR A 9 -6.53 26.13 11.11
C THR A 9 -5.47 26.28 10.03
N ALA A 10 -4.55 25.34 9.97
CA ALA A 10 -3.66 25.14 8.83
C ALA A 10 -3.82 23.71 8.31
N ARG A 11 -3.83 23.55 6.98
CA ARG A 11 -3.86 22.23 6.34
C ARG A 11 -2.92 22.20 5.15
N PHE A 12 -2.30 21.05 4.96
CA PHE A 12 -1.82 20.68 3.63
C PHE A 12 -3.04 20.32 2.77
N PRO A 13 -3.14 20.85 1.53
CA PRO A 13 -4.32 20.64 0.70
C PRO A 13 -4.61 19.17 0.38
N ALA A 14 -3.56 18.35 0.18
CA ALA A 14 -3.70 16.92 -0.14
C ALA A 14 -4.74 16.67 -1.25
N ILE A 15 -4.57 17.37 -2.38
CA ILE A 15 -5.43 17.27 -3.57
C ILE A 15 -4.81 16.36 -4.63
N GLY A 16 -4.18 15.27 -4.19
CA GLY A 16 -3.43 14.35 -5.03
C GLY A 16 -1.95 14.26 -4.68
N LYS A 17 -1.30 13.22 -5.23
CA LYS A 17 0.07 12.76 -4.90
C LYS A 17 1.17 13.80 -4.86
N ILE A 18 1.13 14.86 -5.67
CA ILE A 18 2.19 15.88 -5.64
C ILE A 18 2.03 16.80 -4.42
N SER A 19 0.79 16.96 -3.95
CA SER A 19 0.41 17.94 -2.91
C SER A 19 0.09 17.30 -1.55
N GLY A 20 0.18 15.97 -1.44
CA GLY A 20 -0.20 15.18 -0.28
C GLY A 20 -0.75 13.81 -0.68
N ASP A 21 -1.79 13.34 0.01
CA ASP A 21 -2.33 11.97 -0.09
C ASP A 21 -1.32 10.84 0.20
N TRP A 22 -0.21 11.17 0.84
CA TRP A 22 0.76 10.21 1.36
C TRP A 22 0.32 9.70 2.74
N GLY A 23 0.68 8.45 3.07
CA GLY A 23 0.45 7.86 4.39
C GLY A 23 -1.01 7.50 4.72
N GLY A 24 -1.98 7.90 3.88
CA GLY A 24 -3.34 7.36 3.93
C GLY A 24 -3.41 5.95 3.32
N GLY A 25 -4.54 5.26 3.49
CA GLY A 25 -4.70 3.88 3.01
C GLY A 25 -4.60 3.69 1.48
N GLY A 26 -4.67 4.76 0.69
CA GLY A 26 -4.32 4.70 -0.74
C GLY A 26 -2.81 4.69 -0.97
N GLY A 27 -2.09 5.60 -0.32
CA GLY A 27 -0.63 5.68 -0.41
C GLY A 27 0.06 4.46 0.19
N LEU A 28 -0.37 4.00 1.37
CA LEU A 28 0.21 2.80 2.01
C LEU A 28 0.02 1.54 1.16
N ALA A 29 -1.14 1.36 0.54
CA ALA A 29 -1.38 0.23 -0.35
C ALA A 29 -0.48 0.25 -1.60
N GLU A 30 -0.21 1.45 -2.13
CA GLU A 30 0.69 1.60 -3.28
C GLU A 30 2.16 1.35 -2.91
N GLU A 31 2.60 1.86 -1.76
CA GLU A 31 3.96 1.58 -1.25
C GLU A 31 4.14 0.08 -0.98
N ALA A 32 3.16 -0.58 -0.34
CA ALA A 32 3.21 -2.02 -0.10
C ALA A 32 3.36 -2.82 -1.41
N LEU A 33 2.58 -2.48 -2.45
CA LEU A 33 2.73 -3.09 -3.78
C LEU A 33 4.11 -2.82 -4.38
N TRP A 34 4.63 -1.60 -4.24
CA TRP A 34 5.93 -1.22 -4.79
C TRP A 34 7.09 -1.99 -4.13
N PHE A 35 7.14 -2.05 -2.80
CA PHE A 35 8.18 -2.78 -2.08
C PHE A 35 8.10 -4.29 -2.37
N ALA A 36 6.90 -4.88 -2.29
CA ALA A 36 6.69 -6.29 -2.55
C ALA A 36 7.08 -6.70 -3.98
N ALA A 37 6.73 -5.90 -4.99
CA ALA A 37 7.07 -6.18 -6.38
C ALA A 37 8.59 -6.11 -6.63
N ARG A 38 9.30 -5.21 -5.95
CA ARG A 38 10.76 -5.11 -6.05
C ARG A 38 11.48 -6.23 -5.31
N ALA A 39 10.92 -6.69 -4.19
CA ALA A 39 11.45 -7.86 -3.49
C ALA A 39 11.30 -9.12 -4.35
N GLU A 40 10.14 -9.31 -4.98
CA GLU A 40 9.86 -10.43 -5.90
C GLU A 40 10.88 -10.52 -7.05
N ASP A 41 11.25 -9.38 -7.64
CA ASP A 41 12.13 -9.34 -8.82
C ASP A 41 13.60 -9.02 -8.51
N GLY A 42 13.96 -8.99 -7.21
CA GLY A 42 15.33 -8.79 -6.74
C GLY A 42 15.87 -7.37 -6.85
N ARG A 43 15.03 -6.37 -7.16
CA ARG A 43 15.40 -4.95 -7.17
C ARG A 43 15.27 -4.25 -5.81
N GLY A 44 14.72 -4.92 -4.80
CA GLY A 44 14.51 -4.41 -3.45
C GLY A 44 14.95 -5.40 -2.39
N GLU A 45 14.98 -4.94 -1.14
CA GLU A 45 15.25 -5.80 0.01
C GLU A 45 14.17 -6.89 0.15
N PRO A 46 14.52 -8.09 0.65
CA PRO A 46 13.55 -9.14 0.92
C PRO A 46 12.50 -8.66 1.93
N THR A 47 11.22 -8.92 1.63
CA THR A 47 10.09 -8.66 2.54
C THR A 47 9.07 -9.78 2.39
N ALA A 48 8.44 -10.15 3.50
CA ALA A 48 7.33 -11.10 3.51
C ALA A 48 6.11 -10.60 2.70
N LEU A 49 5.99 -9.29 2.45
CA LEU A 49 4.92 -8.72 1.64
C LEU A 49 4.85 -9.32 0.22
N ALA A 50 5.99 -9.73 -0.36
CA ALA A 50 6.02 -10.39 -1.67
C ALA A 50 5.16 -11.67 -1.70
N ARG A 51 5.05 -12.36 -0.55
CA ARG A 51 4.20 -13.54 -0.38
C ARG A 51 2.80 -13.19 0.15
N GLU A 52 2.72 -12.35 1.18
CA GLU A 52 1.46 -12.13 1.90
C GLU A 52 0.41 -11.39 1.08
N LEU A 53 0.81 -10.38 0.28
CA LEU A 53 -0.14 -9.60 -0.51
C LEU A 53 -0.86 -10.43 -1.59
N PRO A 54 -0.19 -11.24 -2.43
CA PRO A 54 -0.89 -12.09 -3.40
C PRO A 54 -1.68 -13.20 -2.71
N ALA A 55 -1.17 -13.78 -1.60
CA ALA A 55 -1.86 -14.82 -0.84
C ALA A 55 -3.21 -14.35 -0.28
N HIS A 56 -3.33 -13.07 0.14
CA HIS A 56 -4.60 -12.48 0.57
C HIS A 56 -5.70 -12.58 -0.51
N PHE A 57 -5.34 -12.56 -1.79
CA PHE A 57 -6.27 -12.71 -2.90
C PHE A 57 -6.31 -14.13 -3.49
N GLY A 58 -5.62 -15.10 -2.88
CA GLY A 58 -5.51 -16.46 -3.39
C GLY A 58 -4.70 -16.54 -4.69
N LEU A 59 -3.71 -15.68 -4.86
CA LEU A 59 -2.81 -15.64 -6.01
C LEU A 59 -1.41 -16.08 -5.61
N ASP A 60 -0.68 -16.66 -6.57
CA ASP A 60 0.61 -17.32 -6.29
C ASP A 60 1.82 -16.38 -6.41
N SER A 61 1.67 -15.17 -6.93
CA SER A 61 2.79 -14.23 -7.11
C SER A 61 2.37 -12.77 -7.19
N MET A 62 3.33 -11.88 -6.95
CA MET A 62 3.15 -10.44 -7.17
C MET A 62 2.80 -10.12 -8.63
N TYR A 63 3.35 -10.86 -9.60
CA TYR A 63 3.00 -10.69 -11.02
C TYR A 63 1.51 -11.00 -11.27
N ALA A 64 0.99 -12.09 -10.70
CA ALA A 64 -0.42 -12.44 -10.81
C ALA A 64 -1.32 -11.39 -10.15
N LEU A 65 -0.92 -10.86 -8.99
CA LEU A 65 -1.66 -9.79 -8.31
C LEU A 65 -1.69 -8.49 -9.12
N ILE A 66 -0.54 -8.06 -9.64
CA ILE A 66 -0.43 -6.86 -10.47
C ILE A 66 -1.25 -7.03 -11.75
N GLU A 67 -1.18 -8.19 -12.42
CA GLU A 67 -1.98 -8.49 -13.59
C GLU A 67 -3.48 -8.45 -13.26
N ALA A 68 -3.89 -9.04 -12.14
CA ALA A 68 -5.29 -9.08 -11.72
C ALA A 68 -5.87 -7.68 -11.50
N PHE A 69 -5.11 -6.76 -10.88
CA PHE A 69 -5.51 -5.35 -10.78
C PHE A 69 -5.49 -4.65 -12.13
N HIS A 70 -4.44 -4.85 -12.93
CA HIS A 70 -4.28 -4.19 -14.23
C HIS A 70 -5.39 -4.58 -15.22
N ARG A 71 -5.83 -5.84 -15.19
CA ARG A 71 -6.92 -6.37 -16.01
C ARG A 71 -8.30 -6.14 -15.41
N GLY A 72 -8.39 -5.56 -14.22
CA GLY A 72 -9.66 -5.34 -13.52
C GLY A 72 -10.34 -6.63 -13.03
N ARG A 73 -9.63 -7.76 -12.98
CA ARG A 73 -10.12 -9.00 -12.31
C ARG A 73 -10.29 -8.77 -10.81
N LEU A 74 -9.43 -7.93 -10.24
CA LEU A 74 -9.64 -7.31 -8.94
C LEU A 74 -10.04 -5.86 -9.15
N ALA A 75 -11.16 -5.45 -8.54
CA ALA A 75 -11.58 -4.05 -8.58
C ALA A 75 -10.54 -3.16 -7.89
N TYR A 76 -10.23 -2.01 -8.48
CA TYR A 76 -9.17 -1.12 -7.99
C TYR A 76 -9.33 -0.71 -6.52
N GLY A 77 -10.58 -0.51 -6.06
CA GLY A 77 -10.88 -0.18 -4.66
C GLY A 77 -10.43 -1.25 -3.66
N ARG A 78 -10.31 -2.52 -4.09
CA ARG A 78 -9.84 -3.62 -3.24
C ARG A 78 -8.38 -3.50 -2.84
N ARG A 79 -7.59 -2.61 -3.47
CA ARG A 79 -6.22 -2.29 -3.03
C ARG A 79 -6.17 -1.85 -1.56
N HIS A 80 -7.24 -1.27 -1.03
CA HIS A 80 -7.29 -0.85 0.38
C HIS A 80 -7.25 -2.02 1.36
N GLU A 81 -7.60 -3.24 0.91
CA GLU A 81 -7.46 -4.48 1.68
C GLU A 81 -5.97 -4.82 1.95
N LEU A 82 -5.04 -4.23 1.21
CA LEU A 82 -3.60 -4.43 1.43
C LEU A 82 -3.09 -3.77 2.72
N ASN A 83 -3.77 -2.75 3.25
CA ASN A 83 -3.30 -2.06 4.45
C ASN A 83 -3.36 -2.96 5.70
N PRO A 84 -4.49 -3.66 5.99
CA PRO A 84 -4.50 -4.67 7.04
C PRO A 84 -3.39 -5.72 6.90
N VAL A 85 -3.13 -6.20 5.66
CA VAL A 85 -2.06 -7.17 5.40
C VAL A 85 -0.69 -6.55 5.77
N LEU A 86 -0.38 -5.36 5.24
CA LEU A 86 0.83 -4.61 5.56
C LEU A 86 1.08 -4.51 7.07
N PHE A 87 0.07 -4.09 7.83
CA PHE A 87 0.21 -3.97 9.28
C PHE A 87 0.39 -5.32 9.98
N SER A 88 -0.32 -6.36 9.52
CA SER A 88 -0.17 -7.70 10.10
C SER A 88 1.21 -8.31 9.81
N THR A 89 1.75 -8.11 8.61
CA THR A 89 3.08 -8.56 8.19
C THR A 89 4.16 -7.84 8.99
N ALA A 90 4.04 -6.52 9.15
CA ALA A 90 4.95 -5.75 9.99
C ALA A 90 4.89 -6.18 11.47
N ALA A 91 3.69 -6.42 12.01
CA ALA A 91 3.51 -6.92 13.37
C ALA A 91 4.10 -8.32 13.58
N ALA A 92 4.22 -9.12 12.51
CA ALA A 92 4.87 -10.42 12.54
C ALA A 92 6.41 -10.34 12.46
N GLY A 93 7.00 -9.14 12.38
CA GLY A 93 8.44 -8.92 12.45
C GLY A 93 9.14 -8.84 11.09
N ASP A 94 8.40 -8.60 10.00
CA ASP A 94 8.99 -8.24 8.72
C ASP A 94 9.71 -6.89 8.84
N ALA A 95 11.01 -6.87 8.50
CA ALA A 95 11.95 -5.79 8.80
C ALA A 95 12.44 -5.07 7.55
#